data_AF-A0A7W8C6A9-F1
#
_entry.id   AF-A0A7W8C6A9-F1
#
_cell.length_a   1.000
_cell.length_b   1.000
_cell.length_c   1.000
_cell.angle_alpha   90.00
_cell.angle_beta   90.00
_cell.angle_gamma   90.00
#
_symmetry.space_group_name_H-M   'P 1'
#
loop_
_entity.id
_entity.type
_entity.pdbx_description
1 polymer ?
#
loop_
_entity_poly.entity_id
_entity_poly.type
_entity_poly.pdbx_seq_one_letter_code
_entity_poly.pdbx_strand_id
1 'polypeptide(L)'
;MEIKNTTNSFFDPYSAGLEKSAEARSDTRLKARAEGTGTEAPQGDTVSVSQDALLLTEARRAAQSAPDVRSDKVEALRIQVANGTYKPDSQLIAANLVREEPGLFQI
;
A
#
# COMPACT_ATOMS: atom_id res chain seq x y z
N MET A 1 6.35 16.12 40.63
CA MET A 1 5.38 16.49 39.57
C MET A 1 4.25 15.49 39.64
N GLU A 2 3.06 15.92 40.04
CA GLU A 2 1.86 15.06 40.10
C GLU A 2 0.96 15.43 38.91
N ILE A 3 0.72 14.49 38.00
CA ILE A 3 -0.15 14.71 36.85
C ILE A 3 -1.58 14.41 37.29
N LYS A 4 -2.35 15.44 37.64
CA LYS A 4 -3.79 15.30 37.87
C LYS A 4 -4.49 15.32 36.51
N ASN A 5 -4.91 14.15 36.04
CA ASN A 5 -5.70 14.02 34.81
C ASN A 5 -7.17 14.39 35.09
N THR A 6 -7.49 15.67 34.99
CA THR A 6 -8.89 16.15 35.00
C THR A 6 -9.45 16.08 33.58
N THR A 7 -9.85 14.89 33.13
CA THR A 7 -10.64 14.75 31.91
C THR A 7 -12.11 14.64 32.32
N ASN A 8 -12.92 15.63 31.96
CA ASN A 8 -14.36 15.65 32.21
C ASN A 8 -15.01 14.35 31.72
N SER A 9 -15.44 13.49 32.65
CA SER A 9 -16.19 12.24 32.42
C SER A 9 -17.63 12.45 31.92
N PHE A 10 -17.96 13.63 31.41
CA PHE A 10 -19.34 14.00 31.09
C PHE A 10 -19.82 13.44 29.73
N PHE A 11 -18.91 12.92 28.88
CA PHE A 11 -19.25 12.42 27.54
C PHE A 11 -18.43 11.19 27.09
N ASP A 12 -18.26 10.18 27.96
CA ASP A 12 -17.69 8.90 27.52
C ASP A 12 -18.71 7.74 27.58
N PRO A 13 -19.33 7.36 26.44
CA PRO A 13 -20.29 6.26 26.35
C PRO A 13 -19.66 4.86 26.52
N TYR A 14 -18.34 4.74 26.69
CA TYR A 14 -17.64 3.46 26.89
C TYR A 14 -17.22 3.17 28.34
N SER A 15 -17.45 4.10 29.27
CA SER A 15 -17.05 3.96 30.68
C SER A 15 -17.85 2.93 31.49
N ALA A 16 -19.04 2.55 31.03
CA ALA A 16 -19.98 1.69 31.79
C ALA A 16 -19.51 0.22 31.97
N GLY A 17 -18.45 -0.23 31.30
CA GLY A 17 -18.00 -1.63 31.33
C GLY A 17 -16.71 -1.90 32.11
N LEU A 18 -16.01 -0.87 32.58
CA LEU A 18 -14.64 -1.02 33.09
C LEU A 18 -14.57 -1.43 34.56
N GLU A 19 -15.49 -0.99 35.42
CA GLU A 19 -15.40 -1.27 36.86
C GLU A 19 -15.66 -2.75 37.20
N LYS A 20 -16.66 -3.39 36.57
CA LYS A 20 -17.04 -4.78 36.88
C LYS A 20 -16.01 -5.82 36.41
N SER A 21 -15.06 -5.44 35.55
CA SER A 21 -14.07 -6.35 34.97
C SER A 21 -12.67 -6.21 35.59
N ALA A 22 -12.43 -5.20 36.43
CA ALA A 22 -11.14 -5.03 37.11
C ALA A 22 -10.98 -5.97 38.30
N GLU A 23 -12.03 -6.17 39.09
CA GLU A 23 -11.99 -6.99 40.30
C GLU A 23 -11.84 -8.48 39.96
N ALA A 24 -12.62 -9.00 39.01
CA ALA A 24 -12.56 -10.41 38.58
C ALA A 24 -11.26 -10.83 37.87
N ARG A 25 -10.52 -9.87 37.30
CA ARG A 25 -9.23 -10.13 36.64
C ARG A 25 -8.06 -10.23 37.62
N SER A 26 -8.19 -9.67 38.82
CA SER A 26 -7.10 -9.65 39.80
C SER A 26 -6.89 -11.01 40.49
N ASP A 27 -7.98 -11.65 40.91
CA ASP A 27 -7.96 -12.97 41.54
C ASP A 27 -7.57 -14.10 40.57
N THR A 28 -7.97 -14.00 39.32
CA THR A 28 -7.66 -15.00 38.28
C THR A 28 -6.22 -14.92 37.81
N ARG A 29 -5.61 -13.73 37.80
CA ARG A 29 -4.22 -13.51 37.39
C ARG A 29 -3.20 -14.00 38.43
N LEU A 30 -3.55 -13.94 39.72
CA LEU A 30 -2.70 -14.46 40.80
C LEU A 30 -2.70 -16.01 40.83
N LYS A 31 -3.84 -16.64 40.53
CA LYS A 31 -3.94 -18.11 40.42
C LYS A 31 -3.28 -18.66 39.16
N ALA A 32 -3.44 -18.00 38.01
CA ALA A 32 -2.84 -18.43 36.74
C ALA A 32 -1.30 -18.29 36.70
N ARG A 33 -0.68 -17.48 37.57
CA ARG A 33 0.78 -17.34 37.66
C ARG A 33 1.45 -18.51 38.39
N ALA A 34 0.70 -19.29 39.18
CA ALA A 34 1.24 -20.37 40.00
C ALA A 34 1.33 -21.72 39.28
N GLU A 35 0.63 -21.92 38.14
CA GLU A 35 0.46 -23.26 37.53
C GLU A 35 0.98 -23.41 36.09
N GLY A 36 1.69 -22.42 35.51
CA GLY A 36 2.01 -22.46 34.07
C GLY A 36 3.42 -22.00 33.72
N THR A 37 4.41 -22.86 33.92
CA THR A 37 5.66 -22.82 33.15
C THR A 37 5.35 -23.10 31.67
N GLY A 38 5.27 -22.06 30.85
CA GLY A 38 5.07 -22.15 29.41
C GLY A 38 4.93 -20.76 28.81
N THR A 39 6.04 -20.05 28.60
CA THR A 39 6.05 -18.75 27.93
C THR A 39 6.02 -18.97 26.42
N GLU A 40 4.84 -19.24 25.86
CA GLU A 40 4.57 -18.92 24.46
C GLU A 40 4.00 -17.50 24.43
N ALA A 41 4.80 -16.57 23.90
CA ALA A 41 4.36 -15.20 23.64
C ALA A 41 3.18 -15.23 22.65
N PRO A 42 2.23 -14.27 22.72
CA PRO A 42 1.15 -14.19 21.73
C PRO A 42 1.76 -14.01 20.35
N GLN A 43 1.67 -15.06 19.54
CA GLN A 43 2.07 -15.06 18.14
C GLN A 43 1.22 -14.00 17.44
N GLY A 44 1.87 -12.94 16.96
CA GLY A 44 1.20 -11.81 16.31
C GLY A 44 0.41 -12.22 15.08
N ASP A 45 -0.54 -11.36 14.71
CA ASP A 45 -1.35 -11.54 13.50
C ASP A 45 -0.43 -11.69 12.27
N THR A 46 -0.58 -12.79 11.55
CA THR A 46 0.34 -13.17 10.45
C THR A 46 -0.31 -12.85 9.12
N VAL A 47 0.24 -11.88 8.39
CA VAL A 47 -0.23 -11.50 7.06
C VAL A 47 0.50 -12.34 6.01
N SER A 48 -0.23 -13.15 5.25
CA SER A 48 0.30 -13.91 4.10
C SER A 48 0.00 -13.16 2.80
N VAL A 49 1.04 -12.75 2.08
CA VAL A 49 0.92 -12.08 0.77
C VAL A 49 1.18 -13.11 -0.32
N SER A 50 0.30 -13.16 -1.34
CA SER A 50 0.48 -14.05 -2.48
C SER A 50 1.71 -13.65 -3.31
N GLN A 51 2.34 -14.62 -3.97
CA GLN A 51 3.48 -14.37 -4.85
C GLN A 51 3.14 -13.36 -5.96
N ASP A 52 1.92 -13.45 -6.51
CA ASP A 52 1.44 -12.54 -7.55
C ASP A 52 1.32 -11.09 -7.06
N ALA A 53 0.89 -10.89 -5.81
CA ALA A 53 0.77 -9.54 -5.25
C ALA A 53 2.15 -8.89 -5.06
N LEU A 54 3.17 -9.68 -4.71
CA LEU A 54 4.55 -9.21 -4.64
C LEU A 54 5.08 -8.81 -6.02
N LEU A 55 4.87 -9.66 -7.03
CA LEU A 55 5.30 -9.39 -8.39
C LEU A 55 4.64 -8.13 -8.98
N LEU A 56 3.33 -7.96 -8.75
CA LEU A 56 2.60 -6.78 -9.21
C LEU A 56 3.07 -5.51 -8.51
N THR A 57 3.35 -5.57 -7.21
CA THR A 57 3.88 -4.44 -6.44
C THR A 57 5.27 -4.04 -6.93
N GLU A 58 6.13 -5.01 -7.22
CA GLU A 58 7.45 -4.76 -7.80
C GLU A 58 7.35 -4.15 -9.20
N ALA A 59 6.50 -4.69 -10.07
CA ALA A 59 6.26 -4.15 -11.41
C ALA A 59 5.74 -2.70 -11.34
N ARG A 60 4.81 -2.40 -10.42
CA ARG A 60 4.31 -1.04 -10.19
C ARG A 60 5.42 -0.11 -9.69
N ARG A 61 6.24 -0.56 -8.74
CA ARG A 61 7.36 0.24 -8.21
C ARG A 61 8.40 0.52 -9.29
N ALA A 62 8.72 -0.47 -10.13
CA ALA A 62 9.62 -0.32 -11.26
C ALA A 62 9.07 0.68 -12.29
N ALA A 63 7.77 0.60 -12.60
CA ALA A 63 7.10 1.55 -13.49
C ALA A 63 7.12 2.98 -12.93
N GLN A 64 6.93 3.16 -11.62
CA GLN A 64 7.00 4.47 -10.95
C GLN A 64 8.42 5.04 -10.85
N SER A 65 9.43 4.17 -10.78
CA SER A 65 10.84 4.57 -10.68
C SER A 65 11.47 4.78 -12.06
N ALA A 66 10.80 4.36 -13.13
CA ALA A 66 11.25 4.57 -14.47
C ALA A 66 11.22 6.08 -14.78
N PRO A 67 12.24 6.62 -15.46
CA PRO A 67 12.25 8.02 -15.85
C PRO A 67 11.11 8.31 -16.83
N ASP A 68 10.40 9.42 -16.62
CA ASP A 68 9.30 9.88 -17.49
C ASP A 68 9.75 10.00 -18.95
N VAL A 69 10.99 10.42 -19.16
CA VAL A 69 11.60 10.54 -20.48
C VAL A 69 12.77 9.60 -20.61
N ARG A 70 12.72 8.73 -21.61
CA ARG A 70 13.82 7.85 -22.01
C ARG A 70 14.78 8.60 -22.92
N SER A 71 15.62 9.44 -22.34
CA SER A 71 16.54 10.34 -23.05
C SER A 71 17.33 9.66 -24.16
N ASP A 72 17.88 8.48 -23.92
CA ASP A 72 18.66 7.72 -24.92
C ASP A 72 17.85 7.39 -26.18
N LYS A 73 16.57 7.03 -26.01
CA LYS A 73 15.67 6.74 -27.14
C LYS A 73 15.35 8.00 -27.93
N VAL A 74 15.12 9.12 -27.22
CA VAL A 74 14.83 10.41 -27.85
C VAL A 74 16.02 10.88 -28.66
N GLU A 75 17.23 10.77 -28.13
CA GLU A 75 18.46 11.13 -28.83
C GLU A 75 18.69 10.26 -30.08
N ALA A 76 18.53 8.94 -29.95
CA ALA A 76 18.66 8.03 -31.08
C ALA A 76 17.65 8.33 -32.20
N LEU A 77 16.40 8.67 -31.87
CA LEU A 77 15.38 9.08 -32.83
C LEU A 77 15.72 10.45 -33.44
N ARG A 78 16.20 11.41 -32.64
CA ARG A 78 16.61 12.73 -33.11
C ARG A 78 17.72 12.64 -34.15
N ILE A 79 18.70 11.78 -33.94
CA ILE A 79 19.79 11.53 -34.91
C ILE A 79 19.21 10.94 -36.21
N GLN A 80 18.32 9.96 -36.13
CA GLN A 80 17.69 9.37 -37.31
C GLN A 80 16.85 10.37 -38.10
N VAL A 81 16.15 11.28 -37.42
CA VAL A 81 15.40 12.37 -38.06
C VAL A 81 16.36 13.36 -38.72
N ALA A 82 17.43 13.78 -38.04
CA ALA A 82 18.43 14.69 -38.60
C ALA A 82 19.14 14.12 -39.83
N ASN A 83 19.42 12.81 -39.83
CA ASN A 83 20.02 12.10 -40.95
C ASN A 83 19.03 11.74 -42.06
N GLY A 84 17.73 12.03 -41.89
CA GLY A 84 16.68 11.69 -42.84
C GLY A 84 16.41 10.19 -42.98
N THR A 85 16.95 9.35 -42.09
CA THR A 85 16.77 7.89 -42.11
C THR A 85 15.55 7.44 -41.32
N TYR A 86 14.91 8.34 -40.57
CA TYR A 86 13.66 8.06 -39.88
C TYR A 86 12.51 7.92 -40.90
N LYS A 87 11.93 6.73 -40.99
CA LYS A 87 10.76 6.45 -41.83
C LYS A 87 9.54 6.24 -40.93
N PRO A 88 8.60 7.21 -40.87
CA PRO A 88 7.36 7.03 -40.13
C PRO A 88 6.54 5.91 -40.78
N ASP A 89 6.07 4.96 -39.97
CA ASP A 89 5.17 3.90 -40.43
C ASP A 89 3.71 4.38 -40.31
N SER A 90 3.06 4.57 -41.47
CA SER A 90 1.68 5.06 -41.54
C SER A 90 0.67 4.11 -40.89
N GLN A 91 0.89 2.80 -40.93
CA GLN A 91 -0.01 1.84 -40.28
C GLN A 91 0.10 1.93 -38.77
N LEU A 92 1.31 2.02 -38.23
CA LEU A 92 1.52 2.21 -36.80
C LEU A 92 0.94 3.54 -36.32
N ILE A 93 1.07 4.62 -37.10
CA ILE A 93 0.47 5.92 -36.76
C ILE A 93 -1.05 5.80 -36.69
N ALA A 94 -1.69 5.22 -37.71
CA ALA A 94 -3.15 5.06 -37.74
C ALA A 94 -3.64 4.16 -36.60
N ALA A 95 -2.96 3.04 -36.32
CA ALA A 95 -3.31 2.13 -35.24
C ALA A 95 -3.23 2.80 -33.86
N ASN A 96 -2.17 3.58 -33.60
CA ASN A 96 -2.07 4.34 -32.36
C ASN A 96 -3.11 5.45 -32.29
N LEU A 97 -3.40 6.14 -33.40
CA LEU A 97 -4.42 7.20 -33.42
C LEU A 97 -5.81 6.67 -33.06
N VAL A 98 -6.22 5.52 -33.60
CA VAL A 98 -7.49 4.87 -33.25
C VAL A 98 -7.52 4.41 -31.79
N ARG A 99 -6.37 3.93 -31.26
CA ARG A 99 -6.27 3.48 -29.88
C ARG A 99 -6.41 4.63 -28.88
N GLU A 100 -5.73 5.75 -29.12
CA GLU A 100 -5.72 6.88 -28.19
C GLU A 100 -6.99 7.74 -28.33
N GLU A 101 -7.56 7.84 -29.54
CA GLU A 101 -8.71 8.70 -29.84
C GLU A 101 -9.93 7.88 -30.34
N PRO A 102 -10.52 7.00 -29.51
CA PRO A 102 -11.64 6.16 -29.93
C PRO A 102 -12.89 6.99 -30.27
N GLY A 103 -13.00 8.24 -29.78
CA GLY A 103 -14.12 9.15 -30.04
C GLY A 103 -14.03 9.92 -31.36
N LEU A 104 -12.84 10.03 -31.99
CA LEU A 104 -12.69 10.73 -33.28
C LEU A 104 -13.36 9.98 -34.45
N PHE A 105 -13.64 8.70 -34.28
CA PHE A 105 -14.10 7.81 -35.35
C PHE A 105 -15.46 7.16 -35.07
N GLN A 106 -16.16 7.57 -34.00
CA GLN A 106 -17.56 7.19 -33.79
C GLN A 106 -18.44 8.08 -34.66
N ILE A 107 -19.13 7.48 -35.63
CA ILE A 107 -20.05 8.12 -36.58
C ILE A 107 -21.49 8.00 -36.05
#